data_AF-A0A5C5RXW0-F1
#
_entry.id   AF-A0A5C5RXW0-F1
#
_cell.length_a   1.000
_cell.length_b   1.000
_cell.length_c   1.000
_cell.angle_alpha   90.00
_cell.angle_beta   90.00
_cell.angle_gamma   90.00
#
_symmetry.space_group_name_H-M   'P 1'
#
loop_
_entity.id
_entity.type
_entity.pdbx_description
1 polymer ?
#
loop_
_entity_poly.entity_id
_entity_poly.type
_entity_poly.pdbx_seq_one_letter_code
_entity_poly.pdbx_strand_id
1 'polypeptide(L)' 'MSLNIDQSGPRHVLAALAAHPPGTVFTTDDVAAAVVLAHGSVPSILALLVRERLAERVVRGRYVITDAGRAHLSELSR' A
#
# COMPACT_ATOMS: atom_id res chain seq x y z
N MET A 1 0.16 9.30 -17.17
CA MET A 1 -1.05 9.30 -16.34
C MET A 1 -0.59 9.25 -14.89
N SER A 2 -0.87 10.28 -14.09
CA SER A 2 -0.36 10.38 -12.72
C SER A 2 -1.29 9.65 -11.76
N LEU A 3 -0.75 8.65 -11.09
CA LEU A 3 -1.44 7.88 -10.06
C LEU A 3 -1.53 8.78 -8.80
N ASN A 4 -2.75 9.10 -8.35
CA ASN A 4 -3.01 9.94 -7.17
C ASN A 4 -3.31 9.03 -5.97
N ILE A 5 -2.69 9.30 -4.83
CA ILE A 5 -2.83 8.52 -3.59
C ILE A 5 -4.28 8.47 -3.07
N ASP A 6 -5.08 9.49 -3.37
CA ASP A 6 -6.49 9.56 -2.97
C ASP A 6 -7.42 8.71 -3.85
N GLN A 7 -6.89 8.08 -4.91
CA GLN A 7 -7.66 7.19 -5.76
C GLN A 7 -7.98 5.86 -5.05
N SER A 8 -9.05 5.20 -5.49
CA SER A 8 -9.50 3.92 -4.95
C SER A 8 -8.42 2.83 -4.98
N GLY A 9 -7.56 2.80 -6.01
CA GLY A 9 -6.46 1.84 -6.13
C GLY A 9 -5.45 1.91 -4.98
N PRO A 10 -4.72 3.02 -4.80
CA PRO A 10 -3.80 3.19 -3.69
C PRO A 10 -4.44 3.07 -2.32
N ARG A 11 -5.66 3.57 -2.13
CA ARG A 11 -6.40 3.40 -0.87
C ARG A 11 -6.63 1.93 -0.53
N HIS A 12 -7.03 1.09 -1.50
CA HIS A 12 -7.23 -0.35 -1.27
C HIS A 12 -5.92 -1.06 -0.92
N VAL A 13 -4.82 -0.75 -1.60
CA VAL A 13 -3.51 -1.34 -1.27
C VAL A 13 -3.07 -0.92 0.12
N LEU A 14 -3.21 0.36 0.47
CA LEU A 14 -2.87 0.85 1.80
C LEU A 14 -3.73 0.19 2.89
N ALA A 15 -5.03 0.01 2.64
CA ALA A 15 -5.94 -0.70 3.54
C ALA A 15 -5.55 -2.17 3.73
N ALA A 16 -5.18 -2.87 2.65
CA ALA A 16 -4.71 -4.25 2.72
C ALA A 16 -3.46 -4.39 3.60
N LEU A 17 -2.48 -3.48 3.47
CA LEU A 17 -1.30 -3.48 4.32
C LEU A 17 -1.62 -3.15 5.79
N ALA A 18 -2.57 -2.25 6.03
CA ALA A 18 -2.97 -1.81 7.37
C ALA A 18 -3.78 -2.86 8.15
N ALA A 19 -4.43 -3.81 7.45
CA ALA A 19 -5.29 -4.83 8.05
C ALA A 19 -4.53 -5.84 8.94
N HIS A 20 -3.20 -5.84 8.88
CA HIS A 20 -2.35 -6.73 9.69
C HIS A 20 -1.62 -5.95 10.79
N PRO A 21 -1.03 -6.63 11.80
CA PRO A 21 -0.25 -5.98 12.84
C PRO A 21 0.92 -5.12 12.28
N PRO A 22 1.34 -4.05 12.99
CA PRO A 22 2.52 -3.27 12.63
C PRO A 22 3.77 -4.15 12.43
N GLY A 23 4.60 -3.82 11.45
CA GLY A 23 5.81 -4.59 11.13
C GLY A 23 5.58 -5.82 10.24
N THR A 24 4.33 -6.14 9.88
CA THR A 24 4.05 -7.22 8.92
C THR A 24 4.67 -6.90 7.56
N VAL A 25 5.46 -7.84 7.04
CA VAL A 25 6.12 -7.74 5.73
C VAL A 25 5.28 -8.44 4.67
N PHE A 26 4.99 -7.75 3.58
CA PHE A 26 4.21 -8.24 2.45
C PHE A 26 5.03 -8.33 1.19
N THR A 27 4.84 -9.37 0.41
CA THR A 27 5.31 -9.42 -0.97
C THR A 27 4.34 -8.71 -1.92
N THR A 28 4.79 -8.39 -3.13
CA THR A 28 3.89 -7.89 -4.17
C THR A 28 2.72 -8.84 -4.43
N ASP A 29 2.97 -10.15 -4.41
CA ASP A 29 1.96 -11.17 -4.67
C ASP A 29 0.95 -11.26 -3.52
N ASP A 30 1.40 -11.15 -2.27
CA ASP A 30 0.50 -11.11 -1.09
C ASP A 30 -0.49 -9.94 -1.20
N VAL A 31 0.03 -8.76 -1.55
CA VAL A 31 -0.80 -7.56 -1.74
C VAL A 31 -1.76 -7.77 -2.90
N ALA A 32 -1.29 -8.31 -4.01
CA ALA A 32 -2.09 -8.51 -5.21
C ALA A 32 -3.17 -9.58 -5.06
N ALA A 33 -2.99 -10.54 -4.15
CA ALA A 33 -4.01 -11.50 -3.74
C ALA A 33 -5.05 -10.88 -2.77
N ALA A 34 -4.65 -9.89 -1.97
CA ALA A 34 -5.51 -9.24 -0.98
C ALA A 34 -6.42 -8.14 -1.55
N VAL A 35 -6.11 -7.60 -2.74
CA VAL A 35 -6.88 -6.49 -3.35
C VAL A 35 -7.59 -6.91 -4.63
N VAL A 36 -8.81 -6.41 -4.82
CA VAL A 36 -9.55 -6.57 -6.08
C VAL A 36 -9.11 -5.47 -7.06
N LEU A 37 -7.86 -5.55 -7.50
CA LEU A 37 -7.26 -4.68 -8.51
C LEU A 37 -6.61 -5.54 -9.61
N ALA A 38 -6.39 -4.94 -10.78
CA ALA A 38 -5.60 -5.60 -11.81
C ALA A 38 -4.19 -5.88 -11.26
N HIS A 39 -3.74 -7.14 -11.33
CA HIS A 39 -2.46 -7.59 -10.75
C HIS A 39 -1.28 -6.69 -11.19
N GLY A 40 -1.26 -6.27 -12.46
CA GLY A 40 -0.22 -5.39 -13.01
C GLY A 40 -0.20 -3.96 -12.47
N SER A 41 -1.25 -3.51 -11.76
CA SER A 41 -1.31 -2.16 -11.16
C SER A 41 -0.65 -2.08 -9.78
N VAL A 42 -0.56 -3.22 -9.07
CA VAL A 42 -0.07 -3.29 -7.69
C VAL A 42 1.39 -2.84 -7.55
N PRO A 43 2.35 -3.22 -8.42
CA PRO A 43 3.73 -2.74 -8.31
C PRO A 43 3.84 -1.21 -8.40
N SER A 44 3.09 -0.59 -9.31
CA SER A 44 3.08 0.86 -9.51
C SER A 44 2.46 1.59 -8.32
N ILE A 45 1.41 1.02 -7.73
CA ILE A 45 0.78 1.55 -6.52
C ILE A 45 1.73 1.42 -5.31
N LEU A 46 2.38 0.27 -5.13
CA LEU A 46 3.37 0.10 -4.05
C LEU A 46 4.54 1.07 -4.21
N ALA A 47 5.01 1.31 -5.44
CA ALA A 47 6.03 2.31 -5.72
C ALA A 47 5.57 3.73 -5.36
N LEU A 48 4.31 4.08 -5.66
CA LEU A 48 3.70 5.34 -5.24
C LEU A 48 3.69 5.45 -3.71
N LEU A 49 3.17 4.45 -3.00
CA LEU A 49 3.07 4.45 -1.54
C LEU A 49 4.44 4.60 -0.86
N VAL A 50 5.48 3.98 -1.42
CA VAL A 50 6.86 4.13 -0.94
C VAL A 50 7.37 5.54 -1.18
N ARG A 51 7.10 6.13 -2.35
CA ARG A 51 7.49 7.50 -2.66
C ARG A 51 6.85 8.51 -1.70
N GLU A 52 5.59 8.30 -1.37
CA GLU A 52 4.83 9.14 -0.43
C GLU A 52 5.10 8.78 1.06
N ARG A 53 6.03 7.86 1.34
CA ARG A 53 6.41 7.41 2.70
C ARG A 53 5.26 6.77 3.52
N LEU A 54 4.21 6.31 2.85
CA LEU A 54 3.09 5.59 3.45
C LEU A 54 3.36 4.08 3.55
N ALA A 55 4.29 3.59 2.76
CA ALA A 55 4.89 2.27 2.89
C ALA A 55 6.41 2.37 2.83
N GLU A 56 7.10 1.36 3.34
CA GLU A 56 8.54 1.21 3.26
C GLU A 56 8.88 -0.06 2.49
N ARG A 57 9.88 0.03 1.60
CA ARG A 57 10.41 -1.13 0.90
C ARG A 57 11.64 -1.65 1.63
N VAL A 58 11.47 -2.72 2.41
CA VAL A 58 12.55 -3.34 3.21
C VAL A 58 13.63 -3.94 2.30
N VAL A 59 13.19 -4.71 1.29
CA VAL A 59 14.03 -5.25 0.21
C VAL A 59 13.20 -5.31 -1.07
N ARG A 60 13.83 -5.64 -2.21
CA ARG A 60 13.12 -5.75 -3.50
C ARG A 60 11.91 -6.67 -3.38
N GLY A 61 10.73 -6.14 -3.71
CA GLY A 61 9.47 -6.88 -3.69
C GLY A 61 8.87 -7.12 -2.30
N ARG A 62 9.44 -6.55 -1.24
CA ARG A 62 8.90 -6.68 0.14
C ARG A 62 8.63 -5.32 0.76
N TYR A 63 7.46 -5.19 1.38
CA TYR A 63 6.89 -3.91 1.81
C TYR A 63 6.31 -4.00 3.21
N VAL A 64 6.40 -2.92 3.97
CA VAL A 64 5.78 -2.75 5.29
C VAL A 64 5.03 -1.43 5.28
N ILE A 65 3.84 -1.36 5.89
CA ILE A 65 3.15 -0.08 6.08
C ILE A 65 3.83 0.75 7.17
N THR A 66 3.99 2.05 6.94
CA THR A 66 4.55 2.98 7.94
C THR A 66 3.46 3.47 8.89
N ASP A 67 3.87 4.05 10.03
CA ASP A 67 2.93 4.73 10.93
C ASP A 67 2.19 5.87 10.21
N ALA A 68 2.89 6.61 9.34
CA ALA A 68 2.28 7.65 8.50
C ALA A 68 1.23 7.06 7.54
N GLY A 69 1.49 5.88 6.95
CA GLY A 69 0.51 5.16 6.13
C GLY A 69 -0.76 4.81 6.88
N ARG A 70 -0.63 4.31 8.12
CA ARG A 70 -1.78 3.99 8.97
C ARG A 70 -2.57 5.23 9.39
N ALA A 71 -1.86 6.31 9.74
CA ALA A 71 -2.48 7.59 10.08
C ALA A 71 -3.28 8.15 8.89
N HIS A 72 -2.66 8.19 7.70
CA HIS A 72 -3.31 8.65 6.48
C HIS A 72 -4.58 7.84 6.14
N LEU A 73 -4.54 6.51 6.26
CA LEU A 73 -5.73 5.68 6.05
C LEU A 73 -6.86 6.01 7.06
N SER A 74 -6.49 6.31 8.30
CA SER A 74 -7.44 6.68 9.35
C SER A 74 -8.10 8.03 9.06
N GLU A 75 -7.36 8.99 8.50
CA GLU A 75 -7.89 10.29 8.05
C GLU A 75 -8.88 10.14 6.89
N LEU A 76 -8.58 9.28 5.91
CA LEU A 76 -9.45 9.01 4.75
C LEU A 76 -10.77 8.30 5.11
N SER A 77 -10.87 7.76 6.33
CA SER A 77 -12.03 6.99 6.80
C SER A 77 -12.94 7.77 7.75
N ARG A 78 -12.63 9.05 8.01
CA ARG A 78 -13.49 10.00 8.72
C ARG A 78 -14.45 10.68 7.75
#